data_AF-I2NPQ8-F1
#
_entry.id   AF-I2NPQ8-F1
#
_cell.length_a   1.000
_cell.length_b   1.000
_cell.length_c   1.000
_cell.angle_alpha   90.00
_cell.angle_beta   90.00
_cell.angle_gamma   90.00
#
_symmetry.space_group_name_H-M   'P 1'
#
loop_
_entity.id
_entity.type
_entity.pdbx_description
1 polymer ?
#
loop_
_entity_poly.entity_id
_entity_poly.type
_entity_poly.pdbx_seq_one_letter_code
_entity_poly.pdbx_strand_id
1 'polypeptide(L)'
;MMDNLLPKIKTIRIMLRDMSEQQEAVFRMAFKMHNTTNYQILDSDSDEIPDLVLVDTDTAEGVETWKTLKIKYPDIPVAMFCSQEPSVTTPYLAKPVKFDTLFPILRSLAQGGNIFDASAQKAEVQ
;
A
#
# COMPACT_ATOMS: atom_id res chain seq x y z
N MET A 1 17.07 -35.95 -11.82
CA MET A 1 17.37 -34.63 -11.26
C MET A 1 16.21 -34.28 -10.36
N MET A 2 16.42 -34.21 -9.04
CA MET A 2 15.37 -33.75 -8.14
C MET A 2 15.36 -32.22 -8.19
N ASP A 3 14.32 -31.63 -8.77
CA ASP A 3 14.04 -30.22 -8.60
C ASP A 3 13.84 -29.98 -7.10
N ASN A 4 14.74 -29.22 -6.50
CA ASN A 4 14.55 -28.66 -5.17
C ASN A 4 13.35 -27.70 -5.26
N LEU A 5 12.14 -28.22 -5.08
CA LEU A 5 10.90 -27.46 -4.95
C LEU A 5 10.87 -26.79 -3.57
N LEU A 6 11.85 -25.92 -3.31
CA LEU A 6 11.73 -24.98 -2.22
C LEU A 6 10.49 -24.13 -2.49
N PRO A 7 9.56 -23.99 -1.53
CA PRO A 7 8.40 -23.12 -1.71
C PRO A 7 8.88 -21.72 -2.10
N LYS A 8 8.47 -21.23 -3.27
CA LYS A 8 8.73 -19.84 -3.66
C LYS A 8 7.94 -18.96 -2.69
N ILE A 9 8.64 -18.26 -1.80
CA ILE A 9 8.03 -17.23 -0.96
C ILE A 9 7.42 -16.20 -1.91
N LYS A 10 6.12 -15.96 -1.80
CA LYS A 10 5.43 -14.96 -2.61
C LYS A 10 6.05 -13.58 -2.30
N THR A 11 6.50 -12.89 -3.34
CA THR A 11 6.95 -11.50 -3.25
C THR A 11 5.76 -10.57 -3.51
N ILE A 12 5.61 -9.53 -2.70
CA ILE A 12 4.71 -8.39 -2.93
C ILE A 12 5.59 -7.16 -3.14
N ARG A 13 5.55 -6.61 -4.36
CA ARG A 13 6.27 -5.40 -4.76
C ARG A 13 5.42 -4.18 -4.41
N ILE A 14 5.97 -3.29 -3.59
CA ILE A 14 5.29 -2.09 -3.11
C ILE A 14 6.01 -0.86 -3.67
N MET A 15 5.25 0.03 -4.29
CA MET A 15 5.73 1.36 -4.66
C MET A 15 5.25 2.36 -3.60
N LEU A 16 6.18 3.12 -3.02
CA LEU A 16 5.90 4.20 -2.07
C LEU A 16 6.00 5.55 -2.80
N ARG A 17 5.03 6.44 -2.59
CA ARG A 17 4.98 7.76 -3.22
C ARG A 17 4.67 8.84 -2.20
N ASP A 18 5.34 9.97 -2.34
CA ASP A 18 5.23 11.16 -1.50
C ASP A 18 5.53 10.93 -0.02
N MET A 19 6.20 9.81 0.31
CA MET A 19 6.60 9.49 1.69
C MET A 19 7.89 10.21 2.06
N SER A 20 7.99 10.62 3.33
CA SER A 20 9.26 11.07 3.90
C SER A 20 10.24 9.89 4.10
N GLU A 21 11.54 10.19 4.17
CA GLU A 21 12.59 9.20 4.45
C GLU A 21 12.32 8.40 5.73
N GLN A 22 11.74 9.06 6.75
CA GLN A 22 11.38 8.41 8.00
C GLN A 22 10.26 7.37 7.81
N GLN A 23 9.23 7.70 7.03
CA GLN A 23 8.14 6.76 6.73
C GLN A 23 8.65 5.59 5.90
N GLU A 24 9.47 5.84 4.89
CA GLU A 24 10.11 4.77 4.11
C GLU A 24 10.95 3.85 4.99
N ALA A 25 11.76 4.41 5.90
CA ALA A 25 12.58 3.64 6.82
C ALA A 25 11.75 2.73 7.73
N VAL A 26 10.59 3.20 8.22
CA VAL A 26 9.65 2.39 9.00
C VAL A 26 9.15 1.19 8.19
N PHE A 27 8.72 1.39 6.93
CA PHE A 27 8.30 0.29 6.06
C PHE A 27 9.46 -0.68 5.75
N ARG A 28 10.65 -0.16 5.45
CA ARG A 28 11.86 -0.99 5.22
C ARG A 28 12.18 -1.86 6.44
N MET A 29 12.11 -1.31 7.65
CA MET A 29 12.32 -2.07 8.88
C MET A 29 11.22 -3.12 9.10
N ALA A 30 9.95 -2.74 8.93
CA ALA A 30 8.82 -3.66 9.05
C ALA A 30 9.01 -4.87 8.11
N PHE A 31 9.29 -4.61 6.83
CA PHE A 31 9.43 -5.65 5.80
C PHE A 31 10.59 -6.60 6.09
N LYS A 32 11.74 -6.07 6.54
CA LYS A 32 12.89 -6.89 6.96
C LYS A 32 12.59 -7.83 8.12
N MET A 33 11.71 -7.42 9.04
CA MET A 33 11.35 -8.21 10.22
C MET A 33 10.25 -9.25 9.94
N HIS A 34 9.65 -9.25 8.74
CA HIS A 34 8.54 -10.10 8.39
C HIS A 34 8.97 -11.29 7.52
N ASN A 35 8.91 -12.51 8.07
CA ASN A 35 9.53 -13.68 7.43
C ASN A 35 8.54 -14.58 6.67
N THR A 36 7.24 -14.26 6.64
CA THR A 36 6.22 -15.13 6.00
C THR A 36 5.87 -14.73 4.55
N THR A 37 6.15 -13.49 4.15
CA THR A 37 5.90 -12.96 2.81
C THR A 37 7.02 -12.00 2.50
N ASN A 38 7.61 -12.08 1.32
CA ASN A 38 8.69 -11.18 0.95
C ASN A 38 8.08 -9.86 0.46
N TYR A 39 8.34 -8.76 1.17
CA TYR A 39 7.91 -7.42 0.74
C TYR A 39 9.11 -6.68 0.18
N GLN A 40 8.99 -6.22 -1.07
CA GLN A 40 10.05 -5.49 -1.77
C GLN A 40 9.56 -4.09 -2.09
N ILE A 41 10.30 -3.07 -1.64
CA ILE A 41 10.04 -1.69 -2.10
C ILE A 41 10.69 -1.52 -3.46
N LEU A 42 9.91 -1.07 -4.44
CA LEU A 42 10.43 -0.71 -5.76
C LEU A 42 11.08 0.65 -5.71
N ASP A 43 12.24 0.76 -6.34
CA ASP A 43 12.89 2.04 -6.55
C ASP A 43 12.07 2.89 -7.55
N SER A 44 12.11 4.21 -7.38
CA SER A 44 11.34 5.15 -8.20
C SER A 44 11.61 5.03 -9.70
N ASP A 45 12.82 4.60 -10.07
CA ASP A 45 13.32 4.46 -11.43
C ASP A 45 13.20 3.01 -11.97
N SER A 46 12.56 2.11 -11.21
CA SER A 46 12.37 0.74 -11.63
C SER A 46 11.31 0.62 -12.72
N ASP A 47 11.59 -0.18 -13.75
CA ASP A 47 10.62 -0.61 -14.76
C ASP A 47 9.69 -1.74 -14.26
N GLU A 48 9.90 -2.22 -13.03
CA GLU A 48 9.04 -3.25 -12.43
C GLU A 48 7.63 -2.71 -12.13
N ILE A 49 6.62 -3.54 -12.41
CA ILE A 49 5.22 -3.22 -12.10
C ILE A 49 4.96 -3.52 -10.62
N PRO A 50 4.44 -2.59 -9.81
CA PRO A 50 4.08 -2.85 -8.42
C PRO A 50 2.87 -3.77 -8.31
N ASP A 51 2.79 -4.52 -7.21
CA ASP A 51 1.58 -5.26 -6.80
C ASP A 51 0.66 -4.39 -5.91
N LEU A 52 1.20 -3.32 -5.32
CA LEU A 52 0.49 -2.33 -4.52
C LEU A 52 1.23 -0.98 -4.58
N VAL A 53 0.49 0.11 -4.71
CA VAL A 53 1.03 1.47 -4.59
C VAL A 53 0.46 2.11 -3.32
N LEU A 54 1.33 2.65 -2.47
CA LEU A 54 0.95 3.45 -1.30
C LEU A 54 1.35 4.90 -1.55
N VAL A 55 0.37 5.81 -1.53
CA VAL A 55 0.60 7.25 -1.76
C VAL A 55 0.32 8.00 -0.47
N ASP A 56 1.30 8.75 0.03
CA ASP A 56 1.08 9.67 1.15
C ASP A 56 0.21 10.85 0.69
N THR A 57 -1.06 10.81 1.06
CA THR A 57 -2.05 11.83 0.68
C THR A 57 -2.25 12.93 1.72
N ASP A 58 -1.47 12.93 2.82
CA ASP A 58 -1.41 14.08 3.72
C ASP A 58 -0.47 15.19 3.18
N THR A 59 0.29 14.90 2.12
CA THR A 59 1.17 15.89 1.48
C THR A 59 0.40 16.81 0.54
N ALA A 60 0.98 17.98 0.20
CA ALA A 60 0.35 18.97 -0.67
C ALA A 60 0.00 18.42 -2.07
N GLU A 61 0.82 17.50 -2.60
CA GLU A 61 0.67 16.95 -3.95
C GLU A 61 0.09 15.53 -3.96
N GLY A 62 0.04 14.85 -2.81
CA GLY A 62 -0.24 13.41 -2.74
C GLY A 62 -1.57 12.98 -3.31
N VAL A 63 -2.63 13.79 -3.16
CA VAL A 63 -3.94 13.50 -3.77
C VAL A 63 -3.86 13.51 -5.30
N GLU A 64 -3.08 14.41 -5.88
CA GLU A 64 -2.93 14.49 -7.34
C GLU A 64 -2.02 13.37 -7.87
N THR A 65 -0.94 13.05 -7.14
CA THR A 65 -0.12 11.86 -7.40
C THR A 65 -0.97 10.59 -7.38
N TRP A 66 -1.84 10.44 -6.38
CA TRP A 66 -2.76 9.30 -6.26
C TRP A 66 -3.70 9.18 -7.47
N LYS A 67 -4.33 10.28 -7.92
CA LYS A 67 -5.19 10.26 -9.12
C LYS A 67 -4.41 9.83 -10.36
N THR A 68 -3.22 10.39 -10.55
CA THR A 68 -2.36 10.09 -11.70
C THR A 68 -1.98 8.61 -11.73
N LEU A 69 -1.62 8.05 -10.57
CA LEU A 69 -1.21 6.65 -10.46
C LEU A 69 -2.37 5.69 -10.63
N LYS A 70 -3.60 6.06 -10.24
CA LYS A 70 -4.80 5.27 -10.54
C LYS A 70 -5.08 5.17 -12.04
N ILE A 71 -4.79 6.21 -12.80
CA ILE A 71 -4.93 6.17 -14.27
C ILE A 71 -3.80 5.33 -14.87
N LYS A 72 -2.57 5.48 -14.36
CA LYS A 72 -1.39 4.73 -14.82
C LYS A 72 -1.50 3.22 -14.57
N TYR A 73 -2.07 2.83 -13.43
CA TYR A 73 -2.19 1.45 -12.99
C TYR A 73 -3.66 1.08 -12.73
N PRO A 74 -4.47 0.86 -13.77
CA PRO A 74 -5.90 0.58 -13.63
C PRO A 74 -6.19 -0.74 -12.89
N ASP A 75 -5.28 -1.71 -12.99
CA ASP A 75 -5.44 -3.05 -12.41
C ASP A 75 -4.64 -3.27 -11.12
N ILE A 76 -3.88 -2.26 -10.66
CA ILE A 76 -3.10 -2.34 -9.42
C ILE A 76 -3.79 -1.51 -8.34
N PRO A 77 -3.95 -2.03 -7.12
CA PRO A 77 -4.43 -1.24 -6.00
C PRO A 77 -3.52 -0.03 -5.73
N VAL A 78 -4.08 1.18 -5.86
CA VAL A 78 -3.42 2.44 -5.48
C VAL A 78 -4.11 2.98 -4.22
N ALA A 79 -3.49 2.74 -3.08
CA ALA A 79 -4.06 3.06 -1.78
C ALA A 79 -3.64 4.44 -1.29
N MET A 80 -4.60 5.14 -0.67
CA MET A 80 -4.29 6.35 0.09
C MET A 80 -3.67 5.96 1.44
N PHE A 81 -2.56 6.61 1.78
CA PHE A 81 -1.93 6.53 3.09
C PHE A 81 -2.03 7.90 3.77
N CYS A 82 -2.98 8.06 4.69
CA CYS A 82 -3.28 9.35 5.32
C CYS A 82 -3.81 9.22 6.74
N SER A 83 -3.71 10.32 7.48
CA SER A 83 -4.11 10.42 8.88
C SER A 83 -5.60 10.64 9.06
N GLN A 84 -6.23 11.31 8.10
CA GLN A 84 -7.69 11.51 8.07
C GLN A 84 -8.32 10.48 7.14
N GLU A 85 -9.58 10.14 7.40
CA GLU A 85 -10.33 9.24 6.55
C GLU A 85 -10.53 9.84 5.15
N PRO A 86 -10.38 9.04 4.06
CA PRO A 86 -10.56 9.54 2.71
C PRO A 86 -11.96 10.09 2.44
N SER A 87 -12.07 11.16 1.66
CA SER A 87 -13.38 11.67 1.21
C SER A 87 -14.01 10.87 0.07
N VAL A 88 -13.31 9.84 -0.42
CA VAL A 88 -13.68 9.01 -1.56
C VAL A 88 -13.52 7.53 -1.22
N THR A 89 -14.35 6.68 -1.81
CA THR A 89 -14.19 5.22 -1.66
C THR A 89 -12.90 4.77 -2.35
N THR A 90 -11.97 4.20 -1.59
CA THR A 90 -10.61 3.90 -2.05
C THR A 90 -9.94 2.81 -1.20
N PRO A 91 -9.01 2.02 -1.76
CA PRO A 91 -8.06 1.28 -0.92
C PRO A 91 -7.35 2.26 0.01
N TYR A 92 -7.23 1.90 1.28
CA TYR A 92 -6.80 2.82 2.34
C TYR A 92 -5.86 2.14 3.33
N LEU A 93 -4.84 2.86 3.78
CA LEU A 93 -4.01 2.51 4.93
C LEU A 93 -3.97 3.71 5.87
N ALA A 94 -4.49 3.55 7.09
CA ALA A 94 -4.53 4.64 8.06
C ALA A 94 -3.14 4.93 8.66
N LYS A 95 -2.89 6.21 8.94
CA LYS A 95 -1.83 6.63 9.87
C LYS A 95 -2.39 6.79 11.30
N PRO A 96 -1.56 6.56 12.34
CA PRO A 96 -0.21 6.02 12.27
C PRO A 96 -0.23 4.54 11.88
N VAL A 97 0.87 4.07 11.28
CA VAL A 97 1.04 2.65 10.96
C VAL A 97 1.02 1.82 12.25
N LYS A 98 0.09 0.87 12.32
CA LYS A 98 -0.03 -0.08 13.42
C LYS A 98 0.62 -1.41 13.03
N PHE A 99 1.73 -1.78 13.67
CA PHE A 99 2.54 -2.94 13.29
C PHE A 99 1.82 -4.28 13.43
N ASP A 100 0.95 -4.41 14.44
CA ASP A 100 0.10 -5.59 14.68
C ASP A 100 -0.87 -5.85 13.52
N THR A 101 -1.37 -4.79 12.87
CA THR A 101 -2.31 -4.90 11.75
C THR A 101 -1.69 -4.66 10.37
N LEU A 102 -0.44 -4.19 10.29
CA LEU A 102 0.19 -3.76 9.04
C LEU A 102 0.21 -4.86 7.98
N PHE A 103 0.77 -6.03 8.28
CA PHE A 103 0.91 -7.09 7.27
C PHE A 103 -0.43 -7.71 6.85
N PRO A 104 -1.39 -7.98 7.75
CA PRO A 104 -2.74 -8.34 7.34
C PRO A 104 -3.36 -7.33 6.36
N ILE A 105 -3.23 -6.03 6.64
CA ILE A 105 -3.76 -4.97 5.78
C ILE A 105 -3.05 -4.93 4.43
N LEU A 106 -1.71 -4.97 4.39
CA LEU A 106 -0.95 -4.95 3.14
C LEU A 106 -1.29 -6.14 2.24
N ARG A 107 -1.52 -7.33 2.81
CA ARG A 107 -1.98 -8.49 2.03
C ARG A 107 -3.38 -8.29 1.47
N SER A 108 -4.29 -7.72 2.25
CA SER A 108 -5.65 -7.40 1.81
C SER A 108 -5.62 -6.37 0.68
N LEU A 109 -4.88 -5.27 0.86
CA LEU A 109 -4.68 -4.23 -0.14
C LEU A 109 -4.10 -4.79 -1.45
N ALA A 110 -3.04 -5.59 -1.39
CA ALA A 110 -2.43 -6.21 -2.57
C ALA A 110 -3.35 -7.22 -3.30
N GLN A 111 -4.49 -7.57 -2.71
CA GLN A 111 -5.52 -8.43 -3.30
C GLN A 111 -6.78 -7.63 -3.71
N GLY A 112 -6.73 -6.29 -3.65
CA GLY A 112 -7.85 -5.40 -3.97
C GLY A 112 -8.83 -5.18 -2.82
N GLY A 113 -8.50 -5.60 -1.60
CA GLY A 113 -9.30 -5.41 -0.39
C GLY A 113 -8.95 -4.14 0.39
N ASN A 114 -9.40 -4.08 1.65
CA ASN A 114 -9.21 -2.95 2.57
C ASN A 114 -9.66 -1.60 1.98
N ILE A 115 -10.84 -1.61 1.38
CA ILE A 115 -11.49 -0.45 0.78
C ILE A 115 -12.19 0.34 1.88
N PHE A 116 -11.83 1.61 2.02
CA PHE A 116 -12.61 2.55 2.80
C PHE A 116 -13.86 2.95 2.00
N ASP A 117 -15.03 2.89 2.63
CA ASP A 117 -16.30 3.28 2.01
C ASP A 117 -16.75 4.66 2.52
N ALA A 118 -16.56 5.68 1.68
CA ALA A 118 -16.93 7.06 2.01
C ALA A 118 -18.46 7.28 2.04
N SER A 119 -19.26 6.34 1.53
CA SER A 119 -20.72 6.44 1.55
C SER A 119 -21.32 5.98 2.88
N ALA A 120 -20.66 5.04 3.57
CA ALA A 120 -21.11 4.52 4.86
C ALA A 120 -21.14 5.60 5.96
N GLN A 121 -20.24 6.59 5.91
CA GLN A 121 -20.24 7.70 6.87
C GLN A 121 -21.41 8.67 6.72
N LYS A 122 -21.98 8.82 5.52
CA LYS A 122 -23.13 9.70 5.31
C LYS A 122 -24.42 9.14 5.91
N ALA A 123 -24.46 7.85 6.21
CA ALA A 123 -25.62 7.17 6.79
C ALA A 123 -25.66 7.25 8.33
N GLU A 124 -24.54 7.47 9.00
CA GLU A 124 -24.47 7.55 10.47
C GLU A 124 -24.66 8.97 11.03
N VAL A 125 -24.67 9.99 10.17
CA VAL A 125 -24.85 11.41 10.55
C VAL A 125 -26.22 11.96 10.12
N GLN A 126 -27.19 11.08 9.80
CA GLN A 126 -28.57 11.46 9.49
C GLN A 126 -29.56 10.95 10.54
#